data_AF-A0A2T1ECY5-F1
#
_entry.id   AF-A0A2T1ECY5-F1
#
_cell.length_a   1.000
_cell.length_b   1.000
_cell.length_c   1.000
_cell.angle_alpha   90.00
_cell.angle_beta   90.00
_cell.angle_gamma   90.00
#
_symmetry.space_group_name_H-M   'P 1'
#
loop_
_entity.id
_entity.type
_entity.pdbx_description
1 polymer ?
#
loop_
_entity_poly.entity_id
_entity_poly.type
_entity_poly.pdbx_seq_one_letter_code
_entity_poly.pdbx_strand_id
1 'polypeptide(L)' 'MQTLQIRPKHIRDFYQVIQGEEAHGGFFIHTGKTGELAKELLRDYQISLLSGQRLVNFVLGQSLKII' A
#
# COMPACT_ATOMS: atom_id res chain seq x y z
N MET A 1 7.69 12.63 -18.68
CA MET A 1 6.46 12.01 -18.12
C MET A 1 6.37 12.35 -16.63
N GLN A 2 5.33 13.06 -16.20
CA GLN A 2 5.05 13.26 -14.78
C GLN A 2 4.61 11.92 -14.18
N THR A 3 5.28 11.45 -13.13
CA THR A 3 4.88 10.20 -12.46
C THR A 3 3.90 10.52 -11.35
N LEU A 4 2.73 9.86 -11.32
CA LEU A 4 1.79 9.97 -10.21
C LEU A 4 2.40 9.32 -8.96
N GLN A 5 2.52 10.11 -7.89
CA GLN A 5 3.06 9.66 -6.61
C GLN A 5 1.96 9.63 -5.56
N ILE A 6 1.90 8.55 -4.78
CA ILE A 6 1.00 8.46 -3.63
C ILE A 6 1.45 9.47 -2.58
N ARG A 7 0.51 10.28 -2.11
CA ARG A 7 0.76 11.25 -1.04
C ARG A 7 0.55 10.56 0.31
N PRO A 8 1.34 10.91 1.35
CA PRO A 8 1.15 10.40 2.70
C PRO A 8 -0.29 10.52 3.23
N LYS A 9 -1.02 11.58 2.82
CA LYS A 9 -2.43 11.76 3.19
C LYS A 9 -3.30 10.56 2.78
N HIS A 10 -3.05 9.96 1.62
CA HIS A 10 -3.86 8.84 1.11
C HIS A 10 -3.77 7.62 2.03
N ILE A 11 -2.61 7.43 2.67
CA ILE A 11 -2.39 6.32 3.61
C ILE A 11 -3.05 6.63 4.95
N ARG A 12 -2.99 7.88 5.42
CA ARG A 12 -3.68 8.31 6.66
C ARG A 12 -5.20 8.18 6.51
N ASP A 13 -5.73 8.67 5.40
CA ASP A 13 -7.16 8.60 5.06
C ASP A 13 -7.60 7.12 5.05
N PHE A 14 -6.79 6.22 4.47
CA PHE A 14 -7.09 4.78 4.47
C PHE A 14 -6.98 4.13 5.86
N TYR A 15 -5.97 4.50 6.66
CA TYR A 15 -5.82 3.99 8.02
C TYR A 15 -7.01 4.37 8.91
N GLN A 16 -7.57 5.58 8.75
CA GLN A 16 -8.78 5.98 9.45
C GLN A 16 -9.96 5.06 9.16
N VAL A 17 -10.10 4.58 7.92
CA VAL A 17 -11.13 3.60 7.56
C VAL A 17 -10.87 2.27 8.28
N ILE A 18 -9.62 1.76 8.26
CA ILE A 18 -9.27 0.51 8.97
C ILE A 18 -9.63 0.61 10.45
N GLN A 19 -9.30 1.72 11.11
CA GLN A 19 -9.61 1.93 12.52
C GLN A 19 -11.11 2.02 12.79
N GLY A 20 -11.87 2.68 11.90
CA GLY A 20 -13.33 2.80 12.03
C GLY A 20 -14.06 1.46 11.87
N GLU A 21 -13.52 0.55 11.06
CA GLU A 21 -14.08 -0.78 10.82
C GLU A 21 -13.55 -1.84 11.80
N GLU A 22 -12.76 -1.46 12.81
CA GLU A 22 -12.05 -2.37 13.73
C GLU A 22 -11.24 -3.47 13.01
N ALA A 23 -10.77 -3.16 11.80
CA ALA A 23 -10.01 -4.06 10.97
C ALA A 23 -8.51 -4.06 11.37
N HIS A 24 -7.81 -5.14 11.06
CA HIS A 24 -6.37 -5.26 11.31
C HIS A 24 -5.60 -5.48 10.02
N GLY A 25 -4.64 -4.60 9.74
CA GLY A 25 -3.80 -4.65 8.54
C GLY A 25 -4.57 -4.37 7.24
N GLY A 26 -4.21 -5.11 6.17
CA GLY A 26 -4.85 -5.00 4.86
C GLY A 26 -3.87 -4.66 3.73
N PHE A 27 -4.39 -4.57 2.51
CA PHE A 27 -3.59 -4.25 1.32
C PHE A 27 -3.87 -2.84 0.82
N PHE A 28 -2.83 -2.01 0.76
CA PHE A 28 -2.87 -0.74 0.06
C PHE A 28 -2.36 -0.96 -1.38
N ILE A 29 -3.26 -0.90 -2.35
CA ILE A 29 -2.97 -1.20 -3.75
C ILE A 29 -2.89 0.09 -4.57
N HIS A 30 -1.81 0.30 -5.32
CA HIS A 30 -1.72 1.42 -6.27
C HIS A 30 -0.76 1.15 -7.43
N THR A 31 -0.89 1.93 -8.51
CA THR A 31 -0.03 1.83 -9.71
C THR A 31 1.01 2.96 -9.83
N GLY A 32 0.96 3.96 -8.94
CA GLY A 32 1.93 5.07 -8.88
C GLY A 32 3.25 4.75 -8.17
N LYS A 33 4.08 5.78 -7.92
CA LYS A 33 5.29 5.71 -7.09
C LYS A 33 4.96 5.82 -5.59
N THR A 34 5.72 5.10 -4.77
CA THR A 34 5.65 5.17 -3.30
C THR A 34 6.89 5.91 -2.77
N GLY A 35 6.69 7.05 -2.10
CA GLY A 35 7.77 7.78 -1.44
C GLY A 35 8.15 7.17 -0.08
N GLU A 36 9.30 7.56 0.48
CA GLU A 36 9.79 6.99 1.76
C GLU A 36 8.83 7.21 2.93
N LEU A 37 8.31 8.43 3.11
CA LEU A 37 7.31 8.70 4.14
C LEU A 37 6.03 7.87 3.98
N ALA A 38 5.64 7.55 2.75
CA ALA A 38 4.51 6.66 2.50
C ALA A 38 4.85 5.22 2.92
N LYS A 39 6.08 4.74 2.69
CA LYS A 39 6.54 3.42 3.14
C LYS A 39 6.62 3.33 4.66
N GLU A 40 7.06 4.38 5.34
CA GLU A 40 7.10 4.45 6.81
C GLU A 40 5.70 4.32 7.40
N LEU A 41 4.75 5.14 6.94
CA LEU A 41 3.37 5.07 7.41
C LEU A 41 2.73 3.69 7.19
N LEU A 42 3.00 3.07 6.03
CA LEU A 42 2.49 1.72 5.75
C LEU A 42 3.07 0.67 6.72
N ARG A 43 4.34 0.79 7.14
CA ARG A 43 4.93 -0.07 8.16
C ARG A 43 4.32 0.18 9.54
N ASP A 44 4.21 1.44 9.94
CA ASP A 44 3.66 1.82 11.26
C ASP A 44 2.22 1.34 11.43
N TYR A 45 1.44 1.41 10.35
CA TYR A 45 0.04 0.96 10.33
C TYR A 45 -0.13 -0.53 10.04
N GLN A 46 0.96 -1.28 9.85
CA GLN A 46 0.95 -2.70 9.49
C GLN A 46 0.12 -3.01 8.22
N ILE A 47 0.18 -2.10 7.24
CA ILE A 47 -0.54 -2.19 5.98
C ILE A 47 0.41 -2.71 4.89
N SER A 48 0.03 -3.79 4.23
CA SER A 48 0.79 -4.40 3.14
C SER A 48 0.66 -3.59 1.85
N LEU A 49 1.80 -3.20 1.27
CA LEU A 49 1.84 -2.52 -0.02
C LEU A 49 1.83 -3.50 -1.20
N LEU A 50 0.88 -3.34 -2.13
CA LEU A 50 0.91 -3.98 -3.45
C LEU A 50 0.96 -2.93 -4.56
N SER A 51 2.12 -2.78 -5.19
CA SER A 51 2.31 -1.86 -6.31
C SER A 51 3.34 -2.39 -7.30
N GLY A 52 3.40 -1.80 -8.49
CA GLY A 52 4.36 -2.16 -9.54
C GLY A 52 4.37 -3.67 -9.84
N GLN A 53 5.56 -4.26 -9.90
CA GLN A 53 5.72 -5.68 -10.21
C GLN A 53 5.05 -6.60 -9.18
N ARG A 54 4.95 -6.19 -7.91
CA ARG A 54 4.25 -6.99 -6.88
C ARG A 54 2.76 -7.12 -7.19
N LEU A 55 2.14 -6.05 -7.69
CA LEU A 55 0.74 -6.09 -8.12
C LEU A 55 0.57 -6.98 -9.36
N VAL A 56 1.47 -6.87 -10.34
CA VAL A 56 1.44 -7.73 -11.54
C VAL A 56 1.56 -9.20 -11.15
N ASN A 57 2.55 -9.54 -10.31
CA ASN A 57 2.76 -10.91 -9.84
C ASN A 57 1.53 -11.45 -9.10
N PHE A 58 0.92 -10.64 -8.23
CA PHE A 58 -0.29 -11.01 -7.50
C PHE A 58 -1.45 -11.35 -8.45
N VAL A 59 -1.72 -10.49 -9.44
CA VAL A 59 -2.82 -10.71 -10.40
C VAL A 59 -2.56 -11.92 -11.30
N LEU A 60 -1.29 -12.21 -11.62
CA LEU A 60 -0.89 -13.40 -12.38
C LEU A 60 -0.85 -14.68 -11.53
N GLY A 61 -1.22 -14.63 -10.25
CA GLY A 61 -1.17 -15.78 -9.35
C GLY A 61 0.24 -16.29 -9.08
N GLN A 62 1.27 -15.48 -9.34
CA GLN A 62 2.65 -15.83 -9.02
C GLN A 62 2.86 -15.71 -7.51
N SER A 63 3.50 -16.70 -6.90
CA SER A 63 3.71 -16.74 -5.45
C SER A 63 4.31 -15.42 -4.94
N LEU A 64 3.55 -14.66 -4.16
CA LEU A 64 4.07 -13.50 -3.46
C LEU A 64 4.98 -14.00 -2.35
N LYS A 65 6.27 -13.73 -2.43
CA LYS A 65 7.12 -13.75 -1.24
C LYS A 65 6.68 -12.57 -0.37
N ILE A 66 5.81 -12.84 0.59
CA ILE A 66 5.57 -11.94 1.71
C ILE A 66 6.78 -12.15 2.62
N ILE A 67 7.75 -11.24 2.52
CA ILE A 67 8.86 -11.13 3.46
C ILE A 67 8.39 -10.24 4.60
#